data_AF-A0A7W1DGF5-F1
#
_entry.id   AF-A0A7W1DGF5-F1
#
_cell.length_a   1.000
_cell.length_b   1.000
_cell.length_c   1.000
_cell.angle_alpha   90.00
_cell.angle_beta   90.00
_cell.angle_gamma   90.00
#
_symmetry.space_group_name_H-M   'P 1'
#
loop_
_entity.id
_entity.type
_entity.pdbx_description
1 polymer ?
#
loop_
_entity_poly.entity_id
_entity_poly.type
_entity_poly.pdbx_seq_one_letter_code
_entity_poly.pdbx_strand_id
1 'polypeptide(L)'
;MGETGRELTLDDLPRPPLFKLVDADGRDVFQETEVGGERAEVGALFSDRGLAGEFSAGAAAHGMEDLSGLDPRELSDWGAVEVYALSGADFVIVVSEEGAGLFHAGDVAQKAEEMAGEIPFPLYMISDERGEAPLVSVEVDDGEVLVAALFSSLENARDFREVAAHLDLPASLGTIEDRDGLRRHALIARQAGATYAVVDPTSGLTEAIPIEELSGP
;
A
#
# COMPACT_ATOMS: atom_id res chain seq x y z
N MET A 1 7.47 13.36 -31.29
CA MET A 1 7.70 14.44 -30.31
C MET A 1 6.80 14.10 -29.15
N GLY A 2 7.31 13.34 -28.19
CA GLY A 2 6.51 12.79 -27.09
C GLY A 2 6.10 13.93 -26.16
N GLU A 3 4.84 13.95 -25.77
CA GLU A 3 4.34 14.85 -24.74
C GLU A 3 5.23 14.68 -23.51
N THR A 4 5.89 15.77 -23.10
CA THR A 4 6.47 15.86 -21.75
C THR A 4 5.34 15.58 -20.79
N GLY A 5 5.41 14.44 -20.08
CA GLY A 5 4.41 14.05 -19.09
C GLY A 5 4.16 15.17 -18.08
N ARG A 6 2.99 15.14 -17.45
CA ARG A 6 2.61 16.14 -16.44
C ARG A 6 3.63 16.09 -15.28
N GLU A 7 3.90 17.25 -14.67
CA GLU A 7 4.65 17.29 -13.41
C GLU A 7 3.76 16.75 -12.29
N LEU A 8 4.23 15.73 -11.59
CA LEU A 8 3.50 15.13 -10.46
C LEU A 8 3.68 15.98 -9.19
N THR A 9 2.63 16.04 -8.38
CA THR A 9 2.70 16.54 -7.00
C THR A 9 2.71 15.36 -6.02
N LEU A 10 3.05 15.59 -4.75
CA LEU A 10 3.02 14.54 -3.71
C LEU A 10 1.61 13.94 -3.51
N ASP A 11 0.56 14.69 -3.79
CA ASP A 11 -0.82 14.18 -3.73
C ASP A 11 -1.20 13.35 -4.96
N ASP A 12 -0.44 13.46 -6.06
CA ASP A 12 -0.61 12.70 -7.29
C ASP A 12 0.30 11.45 -7.33
N LEU A 13 0.87 11.01 -6.19
CA LEU A 13 1.72 9.81 -6.17
C LEU A 13 0.92 8.57 -6.62
N PRO A 14 1.47 7.75 -7.53
CA PRO A 14 0.81 6.52 -7.94
C PRO A 14 0.65 5.59 -6.75
N ARG A 15 -0.48 4.88 -6.69
CA ARG A 15 -0.75 3.90 -5.63
C ARG A 15 0.05 2.62 -5.86
N PRO A 16 0.46 1.92 -4.79
CA PRO A 16 0.99 0.57 -4.89
C PRO A 16 0.04 -0.40 -5.66
N PRO A 17 0.58 -1.43 -6.33
CA PRO A 17 2.00 -1.81 -6.34
C PRO A 17 2.87 -0.85 -7.14
N LEU A 18 4.02 -0.46 -6.57
CA LEU A 18 5.05 0.33 -7.24
C LEU A 18 6.28 -0.54 -7.50
N PHE A 19 7.19 -0.07 -8.34
CA PHE A 19 8.42 -0.78 -8.65
C PHE A 19 9.63 0.09 -8.33
N LYS A 20 10.62 -0.49 -7.64
CA LYS A 20 11.96 0.07 -7.48
C LYS A 20 12.96 -0.71 -8.34
N LEU A 21 14.18 -0.20 -8.46
CA LEU A 21 15.28 -0.89 -9.16
C LEU A 21 16.26 -1.47 -8.15
N VAL A 22 16.66 -2.72 -8.37
CA VAL A 22 17.62 -3.43 -7.50
C VAL A 22 18.75 -4.06 -8.30
N ASP A 23 19.90 -4.23 -7.66
CA ASP A 23 21.02 -4.98 -8.25
C ASP A 23 20.75 -6.50 -8.31
N ALA A 24 21.71 -7.25 -8.85
CA ALA A 24 21.63 -8.71 -8.97
C ALA A 24 21.56 -9.44 -7.62
N ASP A 25 21.98 -8.80 -6.52
CA ASP A 25 21.87 -9.32 -5.15
C ASP A 25 20.54 -8.89 -4.49
N GLY A 26 19.71 -8.11 -5.18
CA GLY A 26 18.44 -7.59 -4.69
C GLY A 26 18.58 -6.37 -3.76
N ARG A 27 19.72 -5.67 -3.80
CA ARG A 27 19.95 -4.46 -3.00
C ARG A 27 19.44 -3.22 -3.71
N ASP A 28 18.99 -2.26 -2.91
CA ASP A 28 18.58 -0.94 -3.39
C ASP A 28 19.81 -0.17 -3.90
N VAL A 29 19.67 0.44 -5.07
CA VAL A 29 20.72 1.20 -5.74
C VAL A 29 20.21 2.62 -5.96
N PHE A 30 21.07 3.59 -5.67
CA PHE A 30 20.81 5.01 -5.84
C PHE A 30 21.84 5.61 -6.79
N GLN A 31 21.43 6.65 -7.50
CA GLN A 31 22.31 7.45 -8.33
C GLN A 31 22.82 8.65 -7.51
N GLU A 32 24.13 8.74 -7.32
CA GLU A 32 24.72 9.98 -6.83
C GLU A 32 24.68 11.02 -7.97
N THR A 33 23.98 12.14 -7.77
CA THR A 33 23.90 13.23 -8.75
C THR A 33 23.70 14.58 -8.07
N GLU A 34 23.67 15.66 -8.84
CA GLU A 34 23.46 17.01 -8.32
C GLU A 34 21.97 17.40 -8.39
N VAL A 35 21.38 17.71 -7.24
CA VAL A 35 20.02 18.23 -7.12
C VAL A 35 20.10 19.61 -6.46
N GLY A 36 19.62 20.66 -7.14
CA GLY A 36 19.65 22.02 -6.60
C GLY A 36 21.04 22.61 -6.35
N GLY A 37 22.10 22.02 -6.92
CA GLY A 37 23.50 22.43 -6.71
C GLY A 37 24.24 21.65 -5.61
N GLU A 38 23.60 20.65 -5.00
CA GLU A 38 24.20 19.80 -3.96
C GLU A 38 24.23 18.34 -4.42
N ARG A 39 25.28 17.60 -4.03
CA ARG A 39 25.35 16.15 -4.28
C ARG A 39 24.29 15.46 -3.42
N ALA A 40 23.55 14.54 -4.02
CA ALA A 40 22.48 13.81 -3.40
C ALA A 40 22.37 12.40 -3.98
N GLU A 41 21.90 11.46 -3.16
CA GLU A 41 21.54 10.10 -3.58
C GLU A 41 20.09 10.10 -4.09
N VAL A 42 19.89 9.61 -5.31
CA VAL A 42 18.58 9.61 -5.98
C VAL A 42 18.12 8.20 -6.29
N GLY A 43 17.02 7.80 -5.66
CA GLY A 43 16.28 6.58 -5.99
C GLY A 43 15.21 6.81 -7.05
N ALA A 44 14.63 5.72 -7.56
CA ALA A 44 13.52 5.76 -8.50
C ALA A 44 12.36 4.84 -8.10
N LEU A 45 11.13 5.30 -8.31
CA LEU A 45 9.87 4.56 -8.17
C LEU A 45 9.07 4.66 -9.48
N PHE A 46 8.45 3.54 -9.85
CA PHE A 46 7.69 3.42 -11.09
C PHE A 46 6.30 2.86 -10.82
N SER A 47 5.28 3.39 -11.50
CA SER A 47 3.90 2.87 -11.38
C SER A 47 3.69 1.52 -12.08
N ASP A 48 4.60 1.13 -12.97
CA ASP A 48 4.51 -0.12 -13.73
C ASP A 48 5.89 -0.77 -13.94
N ARG A 49 5.90 -2.11 -14.01
CA ARG A 49 7.12 -2.91 -14.20
C ARG A 49 7.79 -2.63 -15.55
N GLY A 50 7.01 -2.42 -16.60
CA GLY A 50 7.49 -2.07 -17.93
C GLY A 50 8.18 -0.72 -17.93
N LEU A 51 7.59 0.31 -17.31
CA LEU A 51 8.21 1.62 -17.16
C LEU A 51 9.56 1.55 -16.42
N ALA A 52 9.63 0.78 -15.33
CA ALA A 52 10.88 0.56 -14.60
C ALA A 52 11.96 -0.10 -15.51
N GLY A 53 11.56 -1.10 -16.31
CA GLY A 53 12.48 -1.78 -17.22
C GLY A 53 12.97 -0.88 -18.35
N GLU A 54 12.08 -0.09 -18.96
CA GLU A 54 12.44 0.89 -19.99
C GLU A 54 13.40 1.96 -19.46
N PHE A 55 13.11 2.48 -18.27
CA PHE A 55 13.98 3.45 -17.61
C PHE A 55 15.37 2.85 -17.35
N SER A 56 15.44 1.65 -16.76
CA SER A 56 16.74 1.03 -16.45
C SER A 56 17.55 0.72 -17.71
N ALA A 57 16.90 0.34 -18.81
CA ALA A 57 17.59 0.14 -20.09
C ALA A 57 18.14 1.45 -20.69
N GLY A 58 17.49 2.59 -20.41
CA GLY A 58 17.88 3.92 -20.91
C GLY A 58 18.74 4.76 -19.96
N ALA A 59 18.83 4.40 -18.67
CA ALA A 59 19.35 5.27 -17.61
C ALA A 59 20.77 5.81 -17.88
N ALA A 60 21.70 4.96 -18.36
CA ALA A 60 23.06 5.39 -18.70
C ALA A 60 23.10 6.47 -19.80
N ALA A 61 22.15 6.47 -20.74
CA ALA A 61 22.08 7.50 -21.78
C ALA A 61 21.68 8.87 -21.23
N HIS A 62 21.15 8.91 -20.00
CA HIS A 62 20.70 10.10 -19.30
C HIS A 62 21.60 10.49 -18.12
N GLY A 63 22.80 9.91 -18.01
CA GLY A 63 23.75 10.19 -16.92
C GLY A 63 23.31 9.61 -15.57
N MET A 64 22.57 8.50 -15.62
CA MET A 64 22.16 7.71 -14.45
C MET A 64 22.73 6.29 -14.58
N GLU A 65 24.05 6.19 -14.71
CA GLU A 65 24.76 4.93 -14.95
C GLU A 65 24.50 3.88 -13.86
N ASP A 66 24.36 4.29 -12.60
CA ASP A 66 24.15 3.37 -11.47
C ASP A 66 22.75 2.72 -11.52
N LEU A 67 21.79 3.37 -12.17
CA LEU A 67 20.43 2.84 -12.36
C LEU A 67 20.28 1.98 -13.63
N SER A 68 21.36 1.78 -14.38
CA SER A 68 21.31 1.10 -15.67
C SER A 68 21.47 -0.42 -15.55
N GLY A 69 20.58 -1.15 -16.22
CA GLY A 69 20.62 -2.63 -16.25
C GLY A 69 20.23 -3.31 -14.93
N LEU A 70 19.51 -2.59 -14.07
CA LEU A 70 18.94 -3.08 -12.82
C LEU A 70 17.59 -3.77 -13.05
N ASP A 71 17.21 -4.64 -12.12
CA ASP A 71 15.96 -5.39 -12.18
C ASP A 71 14.82 -4.67 -11.45
N PRO A 72 13.62 -4.57 -12.05
CA PRO A 72 12.44 -4.07 -11.36
C PRO A 72 11.95 -5.01 -10.25
N ARG A 73 11.81 -4.47 -9.03
CA ARG A 73 11.27 -5.15 -7.86
C ARG A 73 10.01 -4.45 -7.35
N GLU A 74 8.97 -5.23 -7.08
CA GLU A 74 7.69 -4.74 -6.59
C GLU A 74 7.76 -4.31 -5.12
N LEU A 75 7.06 -3.22 -4.80
CA LEU A 75 6.68 -2.73 -3.49
C LEU A 75 5.15 -2.79 -3.43
N SER A 76 4.63 -3.78 -2.72
CA SER A 76 3.22 -4.17 -2.79
C SER A 76 2.27 -3.24 -2.02
N ASP A 77 2.80 -2.46 -1.08
CA ASP A 77 2.02 -1.57 -0.21
C ASP A 77 2.79 -0.29 0.16
N TRP A 78 2.12 0.63 0.85
CA TRP A 78 2.69 1.91 1.26
C TRP A 78 3.80 1.77 2.31
N GLY A 79 3.74 0.76 3.20
CA GLY A 79 4.81 0.51 4.17
C GLY A 79 6.12 0.12 3.46
N ALA A 80 6.03 -0.68 2.39
CA ALA A 80 7.17 -1.01 1.55
C ALA A 80 7.75 0.22 0.83
N VAL A 81 6.90 1.18 0.42
CA VAL A 81 7.31 2.46 -0.17
C VAL A 81 8.01 3.36 0.85
N GLU A 82 7.48 3.44 2.08
CA GLU A 82 8.08 4.18 3.18
C GLU A 82 9.49 3.66 3.50
N VAL A 83 9.62 2.34 3.69
CA VAL A 83 10.91 1.69 3.98
C VAL A 83 11.92 1.97 2.87
N TYR A 84 11.51 1.92 1.61
CA TYR A 84 12.38 2.23 0.49
C TYR A 84 12.80 3.70 0.48
N ALA A 85 11.86 4.63 0.68
CA ALA A 85 12.18 6.06 0.72
C ALA A 85 13.18 6.39 1.85
N LEU A 86 13.15 5.66 2.97
CA LEU A 86 14.08 5.83 4.08
C LEU A 86 15.37 4.99 3.97
N SER A 87 15.55 4.22 2.89
CA SER A 87 16.65 3.23 2.78
C SER A 87 18.01 3.81 2.37
N GLY A 88 18.10 5.12 2.13
CA GLY A 88 19.37 5.80 1.85
C GLY A 88 19.32 6.88 0.76
N ALA A 89 18.16 7.05 0.09
CA ALA A 89 17.96 8.12 -0.87
C ALA A 89 17.72 9.48 -0.16
N ASP A 90 18.27 10.55 -0.73
CA ASP A 90 17.90 11.93 -0.36
C ASP A 90 16.66 12.39 -1.14
N PHE A 91 16.55 11.93 -2.40
CA PHE A 91 15.44 12.20 -3.29
C PHE A 91 14.95 10.94 -4.01
N VAL A 92 13.68 10.93 -4.40
CA VAL A 92 13.07 9.88 -5.19
C VAL A 92 12.45 10.48 -6.44
N ILE A 93 12.86 9.96 -7.60
CA ILE A 93 12.16 10.20 -8.87
C ILE A 93 10.98 9.24 -8.93
N VAL A 94 9.78 9.77 -9.11
CA VAL A 94 8.59 8.98 -9.33
C VAL A 94 8.17 9.13 -10.78
N VAL A 95 7.99 8.01 -11.48
CA VAL A 95 7.59 7.97 -12.89
C VAL A 95 6.32 7.14 -13.02
N SER A 96 5.30 7.72 -13.63
CA SER A 96 4.04 7.05 -13.96
C SER A 96 3.60 7.37 -15.38
N GLU A 97 2.54 6.71 -15.85
CA GLU A 97 1.89 7.05 -17.12
C GLU A 97 1.31 8.48 -17.11
N GLU A 98 0.93 8.99 -15.93
CA GLU A 98 0.36 10.33 -15.78
C GLU A 98 1.43 11.43 -15.79
N GLY A 99 2.67 11.10 -15.41
CA GLY A 99 3.71 12.10 -15.25
C GLY A 99 4.99 11.63 -14.57
N ALA A 100 5.86 12.59 -14.27
CA ALA A 100 7.03 12.35 -13.45
C ALA A 100 7.25 13.49 -12.44
N GLY A 101 7.89 13.19 -11.32
CA GLY A 101 8.24 14.18 -10.29
C GLY A 101 9.49 13.76 -9.52
N LEU A 102 10.23 14.75 -9.01
CA LEU A 102 11.36 14.55 -8.11
C LEU A 102 10.96 15.07 -6.74
N PHE A 103 11.04 14.23 -5.71
CA PHE A 103 10.59 14.54 -4.36
C PHE A 103 11.70 14.27 -3.36
N HIS A 104 11.69 14.98 -2.24
CA HIS A 104 12.51 14.58 -1.10
C HIS A 104 12.03 13.20 -0.61
N ALA A 105 12.99 12.31 -0.33
CA ALA A 105 12.66 10.96 0.11
C ALA A 105 11.89 10.98 1.44
N GLY A 106 12.22 11.90 2.35
CA GLY A 106 11.48 12.10 3.59
C GLY A 106 10.01 12.49 3.39
N ASP A 107 9.70 13.32 2.38
CA ASP A 107 8.31 13.71 2.08
C ASP A 107 7.53 12.54 1.48
N VAL A 108 8.18 11.71 0.64
CA VAL A 108 7.59 10.47 0.11
C VAL A 108 7.32 9.47 1.23
N ALA A 109 8.26 9.32 2.17
CA ALA A 109 8.09 8.45 3.33
C ALA A 109 6.92 8.92 4.21
N GLN A 110 6.86 10.21 4.53
CA GLN A 110 5.75 10.79 5.28
C GLN A 110 4.41 10.58 4.56
N LYS A 111 4.37 10.83 3.25
CA LYS A 111 3.15 10.61 2.47
C LYS A 111 2.77 9.13 2.45
N ALA A 112 3.73 8.22 2.34
CA ALA A 112 3.48 6.79 2.39
C ALA A 112 2.90 6.36 3.75
N GLU A 113 3.44 6.89 4.87
CA GLU A 113 2.89 6.68 6.21
C GLU A 113 1.43 7.17 6.31
N GLU A 114 1.17 8.40 5.85
CA GLU A 114 -0.19 8.98 5.82
C GLU A 114 -1.16 8.11 5.01
N MET A 115 -0.72 7.65 3.83
CA MET A 115 -1.54 6.83 2.93
C MET A 115 -1.68 5.38 3.40
N ALA A 116 -0.72 4.84 4.15
CA ALA A 116 -0.82 3.52 4.79
C ALA A 116 -1.90 3.50 5.86
N GLY A 117 -2.09 4.62 6.57
CA GLY A 117 -3.19 4.80 7.52
C GLY A 117 -4.56 5.08 6.86
N GLU A 118 -4.61 5.37 5.57
CA GLU A 118 -5.87 5.59 4.87
C GLU A 118 -6.56 4.27 4.49
N ILE A 119 -7.79 4.12 4.97
CA ILE A 119 -8.61 2.95 4.71
C ILE A 119 -9.08 2.96 3.25
N PRO A 120 -8.75 1.93 2.44
CA PRO A 120 -9.06 1.92 1.02
C PRO A 120 -10.54 1.60 0.80
N PHE A 121 -11.27 2.50 0.13
CA PHE A 121 -12.66 2.26 -0.30
C PHE A 121 -12.73 1.89 -1.79
N PRO A 122 -13.67 1.00 -2.20
CA PRO A 122 -14.62 0.29 -1.34
C PRO A 122 -13.95 -0.83 -0.54
N LEU A 123 -14.46 -1.09 0.66
CA LEU A 123 -14.13 -2.29 1.42
C LEU A 123 -15.20 -3.37 1.22
N TYR A 124 -14.79 -4.63 1.32
CA TYR A 124 -15.66 -5.78 1.29
C TYR A 124 -15.66 -6.45 2.67
N MET A 125 -16.78 -7.05 3.02
CA MET A 125 -16.96 -7.80 4.26
C MET A 125 -17.64 -9.12 3.95
N ILE A 126 -17.20 -10.21 4.57
CA ILE A 126 -17.99 -11.44 4.53
C ILE A 126 -19.23 -11.21 5.40
N SER A 127 -20.41 -11.50 4.86
CA SER A 127 -21.66 -11.30 5.58
C SER A 127 -22.65 -12.41 5.27
N ASP A 128 -23.57 -12.67 6.17
CA ASP A 128 -24.69 -13.56 5.90
C ASP A 128 -25.77 -12.87 5.03
N GLU A 129 -26.87 -13.58 4.77
CA GLU A 129 -28.01 -13.08 3.99
C GLU A 129 -28.76 -11.92 4.69
N ARG A 130 -28.51 -11.71 5.99
CA ARG A 130 -29.06 -10.61 6.79
C ARG A 130 -28.13 -9.40 6.83
N GLY A 131 -26.94 -9.52 6.25
CA GLY A 131 -25.90 -8.49 6.26
C GLY A 131 -25.09 -8.45 7.57
N GLU A 132 -25.19 -9.49 8.40
CA GLU A 132 -24.40 -9.62 9.62
C GLU A 132 -23.00 -10.15 9.25
N ALA A 133 -21.95 -9.42 9.62
CA ALA A 133 -20.57 -9.89 9.46
C ALA A 133 -20.15 -10.74 10.67
N PRO A 134 -19.63 -11.97 10.46
CA PRO A 134 -19.06 -12.74 11.54
C PRO A 134 -17.79 -12.06 12.06
N LEU A 135 -17.60 -12.10 13.38
CA LEU A 135 -16.35 -11.72 14.02
C LEU A 135 -15.41 -12.92 14.07
N VAL A 136 -14.12 -12.67 13.88
CA VAL A 136 -13.07 -13.69 13.94
C VAL A 136 -12.43 -13.63 15.33
N SER A 137 -12.36 -14.76 16.03
CA SER A 137 -11.60 -14.87 17.29
C SER A 137 -10.12 -15.06 16.97
N VAL A 138 -9.27 -14.24 17.57
CA VAL A 138 -7.82 -14.29 17.43
C VAL A 138 -7.19 -14.44 18.81
N GLU A 139 -6.33 -15.45 18.97
CA GLU A 139 -5.51 -15.63 20.17
C GLU A 139 -4.41 -14.57 20.21
N VAL A 140 -4.30 -13.87 21.34
CA VAL A 140 -3.26 -12.89 21.68
C VAL A 140 -2.64 -13.26 23.03
N ASP A 141 -1.50 -12.66 23.38
CA ASP A 141 -0.78 -12.98 24.62
C ASP A 141 -1.66 -12.85 25.89
N ASP A 142 -2.61 -11.91 25.88
CA ASP A 142 -3.55 -11.64 26.99
C ASP A 142 -4.94 -12.31 26.84
N GLY A 143 -5.11 -13.27 25.90
CA GLY A 143 -6.34 -14.06 25.76
C GLY A 143 -6.86 -14.14 24.33
N GLU A 144 -8.18 -14.02 24.15
CA GLU A 144 -8.81 -14.01 22.83
C GLU A 144 -9.47 -12.65 22.58
N VAL A 145 -9.29 -12.10 21.38
CA VAL A 145 -9.93 -10.88 20.92
C VAL A 145 -10.80 -11.14 19.70
N LEU A 146 -11.95 -10.46 19.64
CA LEU A 146 -12.84 -10.51 18.48
C LEU A 146 -12.48 -9.39 17.50
N VAL A 147 -12.31 -9.76 16.24
CA VAL A 147 -11.87 -8.88 15.16
C VAL A 147 -12.90 -8.86 14.03
N ALA A 148 -13.20 -7.67 13.52
CA ALA A 148 -13.94 -7.50 12.28
C ALA A 148 -12.98 -7.55 11.08
N ALA A 149 -13.15 -8.54 10.19
CA ALA A 149 -12.34 -8.68 8.98
C ALA A 149 -12.95 -7.86 7.82
N LEU A 150 -12.15 -6.95 7.28
CA LEU A 150 -12.48 -6.12 6.12
C LEU A 150 -11.48 -6.44 5.00
N PHE A 151 -11.87 -6.24 3.75
CA PHE A 151 -11.04 -6.59 2.60
C PHE A 151 -11.00 -5.44 1.60
N SER A 152 -9.84 -5.07 1.09
CA SER A 152 -9.71 -4.04 0.05
C SER A 152 -10.14 -4.54 -1.34
N SER A 153 -10.28 -5.85 -1.52
CA SER A 153 -10.69 -6.47 -2.77
C SER A 153 -11.58 -7.70 -2.57
N LEU A 154 -12.36 -8.03 -3.60
CA LEU A 154 -13.13 -9.28 -3.66
C LEU A 154 -12.23 -10.52 -3.68
N GLU A 155 -11.01 -10.40 -4.21
CA GLU A 155 -10.03 -11.47 -4.26
C GLU A 155 -9.54 -11.81 -2.85
N ASN A 156 -9.10 -10.80 -2.09
CA ASN A 156 -8.64 -10.97 -0.71
C ASN A 156 -9.72 -11.59 0.18
N ALA A 157 -10.99 -11.17 0.01
CA ALA A 157 -12.11 -11.74 0.75
C ALA A 157 -12.33 -13.22 0.43
N ARG A 158 -12.14 -13.64 -0.82
CA ARG A 158 -12.26 -15.04 -1.24
C ARG A 158 -11.09 -15.87 -0.73
N ASP A 159 -9.88 -15.37 -0.86
CA ASP A 159 -8.66 -16.03 -0.41
C ASP A 159 -8.71 -16.27 1.10
N PHE A 160 -9.12 -15.25 1.87
CA PHE A 160 -9.32 -15.41 3.31
C PHE A 160 -10.34 -16.51 3.62
N ARG A 161 -11.47 -16.55 2.90
CA ARG A 161 -12.49 -17.60 3.11
C ARG A 161 -11.96 -18.99 2.81
N GLU A 162 -11.11 -19.14 1.79
CA GLU A 162 -10.48 -20.43 1.45
C GLU A 162 -9.51 -20.88 2.56
N VAL A 163 -8.66 -19.97 3.04
CA VAL A 163 -7.73 -20.23 4.14
C VAL A 163 -8.47 -20.51 5.46
N ALA A 164 -9.54 -19.75 5.71
CA ALA A 164 -10.37 -19.84 6.90
C ALA A 164 -11.59 -20.76 6.74
N ALA A 165 -11.54 -21.74 5.83
CA ALA A 165 -12.67 -22.64 5.56
C ALA A 165 -13.15 -23.41 6.81
N HIS A 166 -12.28 -23.58 7.81
CA HIS A 166 -12.60 -24.21 9.09
C HIS A 166 -13.54 -23.36 9.98
N LEU A 167 -13.71 -22.06 9.69
CA LEU A 167 -14.58 -21.15 10.41
C LEU A 167 -16.02 -21.12 9.89
N ASP A 168 -16.34 -21.88 8.83
CA ASP A 168 -17.68 -21.98 8.22
C ASP A 168 -18.30 -20.60 7.89
N LEU A 169 -17.47 -19.71 7.34
CA LEU A 169 -17.87 -18.34 7.05
C LEU A 169 -18.92 -18.28 5.91
N PRO A 170 -19.86 -17.30 5.97
CA PRO A 170 -20.85 -17.09 4.91
C PRO A 170 -20.25 -16.94 3.51
N ALA A 171 -21.04 -17.31 2.51
CA ALA A 171 -20.63 -17.19 1.10
C ALA A 171 -20.84 -15.78 0.52
N SER A 172 -21.70 -14.98 1.15
CA SER A 172 -22.10 -13.66 0.66
C SER A 172 -21.08 -12.58 1.09
N LEU A 173 -21.00 -11.53 0.29
CA LEU A 173 -20.14 -10.37 0.53
C LEU A 173 -21.01 -9.11 0.60
N GLY A 174 -20.78 -8.32 1.65
CA GLY A 174 -21.22 -6.93 1.73
C GLY A 174 -20.14 -6.00 1.21
N THR A 175 -20.56 -4.78 0.83
CA THR A 175 -19.66 -3.72 0.39
C THR A 175 -19.87 -2.46 1.22
N ILE A 176 -18.77 -1.81 1.56
CA ILE A 176 -18.70 -0.53 2.26
C ILE A 176 -18.08 0.46 1.28
N GLU A 177 -18.89 1.35 0.74
CA GLU A 177 -18.48 2.29 -0.31
C GLU A 177 -17.73 3.51 0.23
N ASP A 178 -17.93 3.86 1.50
CA ASP A 178 -17.46 5.11 2.09
C ASP A 178 -17.27 5.04 3.61
N ARG A 179 -16.71 6.13 4.17
CA ARG A 179 -16.47 6.28 5.62
C ARG A 179 -17.75 6.19 6.44
N ASP A 180 -18.89 6.67 5.96
CA ASP A 180 -20.17 6.58 6.67
C ASP A 180 -20.69 5.13 6.73
N GLY A 181 -20.48 4.36 5.66
CA GLY A 181 -20.69 2.92 5.63
C GLY A 181 -19.80 2.21 6.64
N LEU A 182 -18.50 2.55 6.65
CA LEU A 182 -17.54 1.95 7.57
C LEU A 182 -17.90 2.24 9.03
N ARG A 183 -18.27 3.48 9.32
CA ARG A 183 -18.69 3.90 10.66
C ARG A 183 -19.92 3.12 11.14
N ARG A 184 -20.93 2.98 10.29
CA ARG A 184 -22.13 2.17 10.61
C ARG A 184 -21.76 0.72 10.89
N HIS A 185 -20.86 0.17 10.09
CA HIS A 185 -20.38 -1.20 10.27
C HIS A 185 -19.60 -1.36 11.58
N ALA A 186 -18.66 -0.45 11.86
CA ALA A 186 -17.87 -0.45 13.09
C ALA A 186 -18.76 -0.37 14.35
N LEU A 187 -19.85 0.41 14.30
CA LEU A 187 -20.84 0.46 15.39
C LEU A 187 -21.54 -0.90 15.61
N ILE A 188 -21.89 -1.62 14.56
CA ILE A 188 -22.51 -2.95 14.64
C ILE A 188 -21.50 -3.96 15.18
N ALA A 189 -20.27 -3.97 14.63
CA ALA A 189 -19.19 -4.84 15.07
C ALA A 189 -18.86 -4.62 16.56
N ARG A 190 -18.82 -3.35 17.00
CA ARG A 190 -18.65 -2.99 18.41
C ARG A 190 -19.74 -3.57 19.30
N GLN A 191 -21.01 -3.49 18.88
CA GLN A 191 -22.13 -4.05 19.63
C GLN A 191 -22.07 -5.58 19.71
N ALA A 192 -21.51 -6.22 18.68
CA ALA A 192 -21.23 -7.65 18.65
C ALA A 192 -19.98 -8.06 19.46
N GLY A 193 -19.19 -7.11 19.97
CA GLY A 193 -18.03 -7.36 20.82
C GLY A 193 -16.67 -7.23 20.14
N ALA A 194 -16.61 -6.75 18.89
CA ALA A 194 -15.35 -6.50 18.21
C ALA A 194 -14.53 -5.43 18.93
N THR A 195 -13.25 -5.72 19.14
CA THR A 195 -12.29 -4.76 19.71
C THR A 195 -11.52 -4.04 18.60
N TYR A 196 -11.19 -4.76 17.53
CA TYR A 196 -10.44 -4.26 16.39
C TYR A 196 -11.12 -4.58 15.07
N ALA A 197 -10.81 -3.80 14.05
CA ALA A 197 -10.98 -4.18 12.66
C ALA A 197 -9.61 -4.39 12.01
N VAL A 198 -9.52 -5.32 11.08
CA VAL A 198 -8.31 -5.59 10.31
C VAL A 198 -8.70 -5.59 8.84
N VAL A 199 -8.01 -4.77 8.04
CA VAL A 199 -8.12 -4.80 6.57
C VAL A 199 -7.18 -5.90 6.06
N ASP A 200 -7.58 -6.71 5.08
CA ASP A 200 -6.75 -7.73 4.44
C ASP A 200 -5.90 -8.60 5.42
N PRO A 201 -6.53 -9.32 6.36
CA PRO A 201 -5.84 -10.06 7.42
C PRO A 201 -4.86 -11.13 6.94
N THR A 202 -4.95 -11.57 5.68
CA THR A 202 -4.02 -12.54 5.08
C THR A 202 -2.67 -11.95 4.68
N SER A 203 -2.54 -10.63 4.60
CA SER A 203 -1.30 -9.97 4.17
C SER A 203 -0.15 -10.07 5.19
N GLY A 204 -0.48 -10.34 6.46
CA GLY A 204 0.50 -10.44 7.56
C GLY A 204 1.15 -9.12 7.97
N LEU A 205 0.78 -8.01 7.32
CA LEU A 205 1.33 -6.67 7.55
C LEU A 205 0.27 -5.66 8.02
N THR A 206 -1.01 -6.04 8.06
CA THR A 206 -2.05 -5.06 8.39
C THR A 206 -2.18 -4.78 9.87
N GLU A 207 -2.11 -3.50 10.19
CA GLU A 207 -2.29 -2.97 11.53
C GLU A 207 -3.74 -3.15 11.98
N ALA A 208 -3.92 -3.57 13.23
CA ALA A 208 -5.24 -3.71 13.84
C ALA A 208 -5.76 -2.33 14.22
N ILE A 209 -6.84 -1.90 13.57
CA ILE A 209 -7.44 -0.58 13.80
C ILE A 209 -8.45 -0.70 14.95
N PRO A 210 -8.32 0.05 16.04
CA PRO A 210 -9.31 0.06 17.11
C PRO A 210 -10.70 0.42 16.59
N ILE A 211 -11.72 -0.36 16.93
CA ILE A 211 -13.10 -0.14 16.45
C ILE A 211 -13.64 1.24 16.88
N GLU A 212 -13.13 1.80 17.97
CA GLU A 212 -13.47 3.15 18.41
C GLU A 212 -12.98 4.26 17.49
N GLU A 213 -11.84 4.07 16.82
CA GLU A 213 -11.33 5.01 15.82
C GLU A 213 -12.21 5.01 14.56
N LEU A 214 -12.75 3.85 14.19
CA LEU A 214 -13.65 3.70 13.04
C LEU A 214 -15.08 4.15 13.31
N SER A 215 -15.54 4.05 14.57
CA SER A 215 -16.91 4.41 14.97
C SER A 215 -17.04 5.83 15.52
N GLY A 216 -15.92 6.56 15.61
CA GLY A 216 -15.85 7.96 16.02
C GLY A 216 -16.70 8.92 15.17
N PRO A 217 -16.99 10.13 15.68
CA PRO A 217 -17.77 11.14 14.98
C PRO A 217 -17.10 11.69 13.72
#